data_AF-A0A7W5X1V1-F1
#
_entry.id   AF-A0A7W5X1V1-F1
#
_cell.length_a   1.000
_cell.length_b   1.000
_cell.length_c   1.000
_cell.angle_alpha   90.00
_cell.angle_beta   90.00
_cell.angle_gamma   90.00
#
_symmetry.space_group_name_H-M   'P 1'
#
loop_
_entity.id
_entity.type
_entity.pdbx_description
1 polymer ?
#
loop_
_entity_poly.entity_id
_entity_poly.type
_entity_poly.pdbx_seq_one_letter_code
_entity_poly.pdbx_strand_id
1 'polypeptide(L)' 'MPFVSIRISGSATKDQKAGIVADVTQSLVERLGKNPAAVQIVIEEVSTENYGAGGQLLVDRDAPKTTPAQEDAHAEPSR' A
#
# COMPACT_ATOMS: atom_id res chain seq x y z
N MET A 1 15.22 -15.01 11.32
CA MET A 1 14.41 -13.98 12.00
C MET A 1 13.90 -13.05 10.91
N PRO A 2 12.65 -13.20 10.46
CA PRO A 2 12.11 -12.34 9.39
C PRO A 2 11.70 -10.97 9.95
N PHE A 3 11.92 -9.94 9.14
CA PHE A 3 11.47 -8.57 9.39
C PHE A 3 10.52 -8.15 8.27
N VAL A 4 9.39 -7.55 8.63
CA VAL A 4 8.40 -7.02 7.68
C VAL A 4 8.13 -5.55 8.02
N SER A 5 8.31 -4.67 7.05
CA SER A 5 7.87 -3.27 7.12
C SER A 5 6.63 -3.12 6.25
N ILE A 6 5.56 -2.61 6.85
CA ILE A 6 4.28 -2.37 6.19
C ILE A 6 4.07 -0.86 6.20
N ARG A 7 3.93 -0.26 5.02
CA ARG A 7 3.57 1.16 4.88
C ARG A 7 2.17 1.25 4.32
N ILE A 8 1.29 1.94 5.03
CA ILE A 8 -0.09 2.19 4.61
C ILE A 8 -0.35 3.69 4.49
N SER A 9 -1.19 4.08 3.54
CA SER A 9 -1.68 5.46 3.45
C SER A 9 -2.85 5.69 4.41
N GLY A 10 -2.83 6.80 5.13
CA GLY A 10 -3.83 7.13 6.14
C GLY A 10 -3.60 6.42 7.47
N SER A 11 -4.66 6.32 8.28
CA SER A 11 -4.63 5.73 9.62
C SER A 11 -5.46 4.45 9.73
N ALA A 12 -5.01 3.52 10.53
CA ALA A 12 -5.69 2.29 10.91
C ALA A 12 -5.87 2.22 12.43
N THR A 13 -6.97 1.62 12.88
CA THR A 13 -7.20 1.40 14.32
C THR A 13 -6.20 0.38 14.87
N LYS A 14 -6.05 0.36 16.21
CA LYS A 14 -5.21 -0.62 16.88
C LYS A 14 -5.62 -2.06 16.55
N ASP A 15 -6.93 -2.34 16.50
CA ASP A 15 -7.45 -3.69 16.24
C ASP A 15 -7.19 -4.13 14.80
N GLN A 16 -7.31 -3.21 13.83
CA GLN A 16 -6.93 -3.47 12.44
C GLN A 16 -5.44 -3.79 12.32
N LYS A 17 -4.58 -2.98 12.94
CA LYS A 17 -3.13 -3.23 12.97
C LYS A 17 -2.79 -4.57 13.63
N ALA A 18 -3.48 -4.93 14.71
CA ALA A 18 -3.31 -6.22 15.38
C ALA A 18 -3.69 -7.40 14.48
N GLY A 19 -4.81 -7.31 13.74
CA GLY A 19 -5.20 -8.30 12.76
C GLY A 19 -4.15 -8.50 11.66
N ILE A 20 -3.66 -7.39 11.08
CA ILE A 20 -2.60 -7.44 10.05
C ILE A 20 -1.33 -8.14 10.57
N VAL A 21 -0.90 -7.82 11.80
CA VAL A 21 0.27 -8.45 12.42
C VAL A 21 0.08 -9.96 12.58
N ALA A 22 -1.12 -10.39 13.01
CA ALA A 22 -1.44 -11.81 13.18
C ALA A 22 -1.40 -12.55 11.84
N ASP A 23 -2.08 -12.02 10.81
CA ASP A 23 -2.20 -12.66 9.50
C ASP A 23 -0.84 -12.78 8.79
N VAL A 24 -0.02 -11.72 8.83
CA VAL A 24 1.32 -11.74 8.23
C VAL A 24 2.24 -12.72 8.97
N THR A 25 2.18 -12.74 10.31
CA THR A 25 2.96 -13.70 11.11
C THR A 25 2.57 -15.13 10.76
N GLN A 26 1.27 -15.43 10.71
CA GLN A 26 0.75 -16.75 10.34
C GLN A 26 1.22 -17.18 8.95
N SER A 27 1.17 -16.30 7.95
CA SER A 27 1.64 -16.58 6.60
C SER A 27 3.12 -16.99 6.57
N LEU A 28 3.98 -16.31 7.34
CA LEU A 28 5.41 -16.65 7.43
C LEU A 28 5.66 -17.99 8.13
N VAL A 29 4.84 -18.32 9.13
CA VAL A 29 4.90 -19.64 9.79
C VAL A 29 4.50 -20.73 8.79
N GLU A 30 3.35 -20.58 8.13
CA GLU A 30 2.78 -21.61 7.25
C GLU A 30 3.61 -21.84 5.97
N ARG A 31 4.11 -20.77 5.35
CA ARG A 31 4.81 -20.86 4.07
C ARG A 31 6.29 -21.15 4.21
N LEU A 32 6.91 -20.68 5.29
CA LEU A 32 8.37 -20.70 5.45
C LEU A 32 8.85 -21.43 6.72
N GLY A 33 7.93 -22.00 7.52
CA GLY A 33 8.26 -22.74 8.74
C GLY A 33 8.99 -21.91 9.79
N LYS A 34 8.76 -20.59 9.83
CA LYS A 34 9.47 -19.70 10.76
C LYS A 34 8.87 -19.78 12.16
N ASN A 35 9.71 -19.57 13.18
CA ASN A 35 9.25 -19.40 14.55
C ASN A 35 8.48 -18.07 14.66
N PRO A 36 7.20 -18.06 15.10
CA PRO A 36 6.41 -16.84 15.22
C PRO A 36 7.02 -15.83 16.18
N ALA A 37 7.67 -16.27 17.26
CA ALA A 37 8.33 -15.38 18.23
C ALA A 37 9.54 -14.62 17.64
N ALA A 38 10.05 -15.06 16.49
CA ALA A 38 11.17 -14.44 15.80
C ALA A 38 10.74 -13.49 14.68
N VAL A 39 9.43 -13.37 14.41
CA VAL A 39 8.87 -12.48 13.40
C VAL A 39 8.74 -11.08 13.97
N GLN A 40 9.30 -10.09 13.28
CA GLN A 40 9.22 -8.69 13.67
C GLN A 40 8.49 -7.90 12.59
N ILE A 41 7.48 -7.13 12.99
CA ILE A 41 6.63 -6.35 12.08
C ILE A 41 6.56 -4.90 12.56
N VAL A 42 6.78 -3.97 11.64
CA VAL A 42 6.61 -2.53 11.87
C VAL A 42 5.58 -2.01 10.88
N ILE A 43 4.58 -1.28 11.38
CA ILE A 43 3.56 -0.62 10.57
C ILE A 43 3.78 0.89 10.65
N GLU A 44 3.98 1.51 9.49
CA GLU A 44 4.07 2.95 9.32
C GLU A 44 2.80 3.47 8.63
N GLU A 45 2.13 4.40 9.31
CA GLU A 45 0.97 5.13 8.79
C GLU A 45 1.46 6.43 8.16
N VAL A 46 1.29 6.56 6.85
CA VAL A 46 1.77 7.70 6.07
C VAL A 46 0.59 8.56 5.64
N SER A 47 0.60 9.84 5.98
CA SER A 47 -0.45 10.78 5.55
C SER A 47 -0.61 10.76 4.02
N THR A 48 -1.85 10.93 3.54
CA THR A 48 -2.16 10.98 2.11
C THR A 48 -1.55 12.19 1.40
N GLU A 49 -1.16 13.23 2.15
CA GLU A 49 -0.38 14.37 1.65
C GLU A 49 1.10 14.01 1.38
N ASN A 50 1.59 12.92 1.96
CA ASN A 50 2.97 12.43 1.86
C ASN A 50 3.06 11.11 1.09
N TYR A 51 1.95 10.65 0.52
CA TYR A 51 1.88 9.42 -0.27
C TYR A 51 1.39 9.78 -1.67
N GLY A 52 2.11 9.36 -2.71
CA GLY A 52 1.75 9.65 -4.10
C GLY A 52 1.81 8.42 -4.98
N ALA A 53 0.97 8.38 -6.02
CA ALA A 53 1.07 7.40 -7.10
C ALA A 53 0.35 7.91 -8.36
N GLY A 54 0.87 7.56 -9.54
CA GLY A 54 0.38 8.09 -10.81
C GLY A 54 0.71 9.58 -11.01
N GLY A 55 1.78 10.07 -10.39
CA GLY A 55 2.20 11.47 -10.48
C GLY A 55 1.38 12.46 -9.65
N GLN A 56 0.50 11.97 -8.76
CA GLN A 56 -0.36 12.81 -7.90
C GLN A 56 -0.30 12.32 -6.45
N LEU A 57 -0.41 13.24 -5.49
CA LEU A 57 -0.60 12.89 -4.08
C LEU A 57 -1.96 12.24 -3.89
N LEU A 58 -2.07 11.32 -2.93
CA LEU A 58 -3.30 10.61 -2.66
C LEU A 58 -4.40 11.54 -2.17
N VAL A 59 -4.05 12.59 -1.43
CA VAL A 59 -5.01 13.61 -0.97
C VAL A 59 -5.71 14.32 -2.14
N ASP A 60 -5.06 14.41 -3.31
CA ASP A 60 -5.60 15.09 -4.50
C ASP A 60 -6.43 14.19 -5.41
N ARG A 61 -6.58 12.88 -5.09
CA ARG A 61 -7.31 11.94 -5.96
C ARG A 61 -8.83 12.03 -5.85
N ASP A 62 -9.35 12.28 -4.65
CA ASP A 62 -10.80 12.24 -4.36
C ASP A 62 -11.51 13.59 -4.57
N ALA A 63 -10.82 14.60 -5.14
CA ALA A 63 -11.53 15.67 -5.80
C ALA A 63 -12.35 15.06 -6.94
N PRO A 64 -13.67 15.33 -7.06
CA PRO A 64 -14.49 14.75 -8.12
C PRO A 64 -13.89 15.14 -9.47
N LYS A 65 -13.16 14.21 -10.09
CA LYS A 65 -12.63 14.36 -11.42
C LYS A 65 -13.80 14.22 -12.38
N THR A 66 -14.37 15.36 -12.78
CA THR A 66 -14.95 15.51 -14.11
C THR A 66 -13.85 15.14 -15.09
N THR A 67 -13.82 13.89 -15.54
CA THR A 67 -12.95 13.39 -16.60
C THR A 67 -13.15 14.25 -17.86
N PRO A 68 -12.21 15.09 -18.32
CA PRO A 68 -12.12 15.36 -19.74
C PRO A 68 -11.55 14.08 -20.37
N ALA A 69 -12.16 13.70 -21.47
CA ALA A 69 -11.85 12.49 -22.21
C ALA A 69 -10.35 12.25 -22.34
N GLN A 70 -9.98 10.98 -22.18
CA GLN A 70 -8.78 10.38 -22.70
C GLN A 70 -8.58 10.81 -24.16
N GLU A 71 -7.83 11.90 -24.39
CA GLU A 71 -7.17 12.16 -25.67
C GLU A 71 -6.02 11.16 -25.75
N ASP A 72 -6.35 9.95 -26.20
CA ASP A 72 -5.37 9.04 -26.77
C ASP A 72 -4.75 9.77 -27.96
N ALA A 73 -3.61 10.43 -27.73
CA ALA A 73 -2.73 10.88 -28.77
C ALA A 73 -2.15 9.63 -29.45
N HIS A 74 -2.92 9.08 -30.39
CA HIS A 74 -2.46 8.12 -31.38
C HIS A 74 -1.31 8.78 -32.17
N ALA A 75 -0.07 8.51 -31.77
CA ALA A 75 1.06 8.67 -32.66
C ALA A 75 0.96 7.53 -33.67
N GLU A 76 0.35 7.78 -34.83
CA GLU A 76 0.51 6.89 -35.98
C GLU A 76 1.96 6.97 -36.46
N PRO A 77 2.72 5.86 -36.52
CA PRO A 77 3.86 5.79 -37.40
C PRO A 77 3.37 5.17 -38.71
N SER A 78 3.32 5.94 -39.81
CA SER A 78 3.60 5.44 -41.18
C SER A 78 3.24 6.48 -42.25
N ARG A 79 4.26 7.09 -42.86
CA ARG A 79 4.42 7.05 -44.32
C ARG A 79 5.89 7.20 -44.69
#